data_AF-Q207X2-F1
#
_entry.id   AF-Q207X2-F1
#
_cell.length_a   1.000
_cell.length_b   1.000
_cell.length_c   1.000
_cell.angle_alpha   90.00
_cell.angle_beta   90.00
_cell.angle_gamma   90.00
#
_symmetry.space_group_name_H-M   'P 1'
#
loop_
_entity.id
_entity.type
_entity.pdbx_description
1 polymer ?
#
loop_
_entity_poly.entity_id
_entity_poly.type
_entity_poly.pdbx_seq_one_letter_code
_entity_poly.pdbx_strand_id
1 'polypeptide(L)'
;RRFFDINELMSLRIEDEEVYIDSHKMIFEWIKQGKVAGLRLDHPDGLKDPQQYFTRLQNSISTLLQDTTGSDKGKSFYVLVEKILEKGEELPNDWAVDGTTGYDFMNMLNGVFVATKHYDVMKQIYQKFIQTQKTDAITLDFPQLLYSCKKLILTMSLESELTTLTDALYNICKKSMQFSELTFRQCKLALEEYIAFFPVYRTYLSPSHELPNDTELHQIESSIALARQKNPALDPILFDMLESIL
;
A
#
# COMPACT_ATOMS: atom_id res chain seq x y z
N ARG A 1 -9.41 -11.44 6.77
CA ARG A 1 -8.96 -10.12 6.28
C ARG A 1 -10.13 -9.48 5.53
N ARG A 2 -10.33 -8.18 5.71
CA ARG A 2 -11.42 -7.40 5.11
C ARG A 2 -10.87 -6.43 4.05
N PHE A 3 -11.74 -5.85 3.25
CA PHE A 3 -11.41 -4.67 2.45
C PHE A 3 -11.58 -3.41 3.31
N PHE A 4 -10.48 -2.74 3.65
CA PHE A 4 -10.44 -1.66 4.64
C PHE A 4 -11.19 -2.02 5.93
N ASP A 5 -12.14 -1.19 6.37
CA ASP A 5 -12.97 -1.39 7.55
C ASP A 5 -14.41 -1.84 7.22
N ILE A 6 -14.64 -2.33 6.00
CA ILE A 6 -15.95 -2.81 5.52
C ILE A 6 -16.13 -4.29 5.91
N ASN A 7 -17.03 -4.55 6.86
CA ASN A 7 -17.26 -5.89 7.41
C ASN A 7 -17.93 -6.85 6.42
N GLU A 8 -18.70 -6.30 5.47
CA GLU A 8 -19.44 -7.04 4.46
C GLU A 8 -18.54 -7.55 3.31
N LEU A 9 -17.29 -7.05 3.23
CA LEU A 9 -16.34 -7.41 2.18
C LEU A 9 -15.18 -8.25 2.73
N MET A 10 -15.29 -9.57 2.52
CA MET A 10 -14.26 -10.53 2.90
C MET A 10 -13.23 -10.71 1.77
N SER A 11 -11.93 -10.64 2.09
CA SER A 11 -10.87 -10.84 1.09
C SER A 11 -10.80 -12.30 0.63
N LEU A 12 -10.61 -12.50 -0.67
CA LEU A 12 -10.27 -13.80 -1.24
C LEU A 12 -8.75 -14.04 -1.20
N ARG A 13 -8.36 -15.30 -1.03
CA ARG A 13 -6.98 -15.76 -1.12
C ARG A 13 -6.61 -16.06 -2.58
N ILE A 14 -6.50 -15.02 -3.39
CA ILE A 14 -6.30 -15.17 -4.84
C ILE A 14 -4.95 -15.80 -5.21
N GLU A 15 -4.00 -15.84 -4.27
CA GLU A 15 -2.74 -16.57 -4.42
C GLU A 15 -2.95 -18.10 -4.50
N ASP A 16 -4.10 -18.61 -4.05
CA ASP A 16 -4.47 -20.01 -4.19
C ASP A 16 -4.92 -20.31 -5.63
N GLU A 17 -4.49 -21.44 -6.16
CA GLU A 17 -4.78 -21.82 -7.54
C GLU A 17 -6.27 -22.01 -7.79
N GLU A 18 -6.97 -22.73 -6.91
CA GLU A 18 -8.37 -23.07 -7.05
C GLU A 18 -9.25 -21.81 -6.98
N VAL A 19 -8.98 -20.95 -6.00
CA VAL A 19 -9.70 -19.67 -5.81
C VAL A 19 -9.54 -18.76 -7.03
N TYR A 20 -8.34 -18.68 -7.59
CA TYR A 20 -8.09 -17.90 -8.80
C TYR A 20 -8.88 -18.41 -10.00
N ILE A 21 -8.82 -19.72 -10.28
CA ILE A 21 -9.49 -20.32 -11.43
C ILE A 21 -11.01 -20.09 -11.33
N ASP A 22 -11.58 -20.36 -10.16
CA ASP A 22 -13.03 -20.24 -9.95
C ASP A 22 -13.51 -18.79 -10.04
N SER A 23 -12.78 -17.86 -9.43
CA SER A 23 -13.13 -16.43 -9.47
C SER A 23 -12.98 -15.80 -10.86
N HIS A 24 -12.08 -16.31 -11.71
CA HIS A 24 -11.79 -15.73 -13.04
C HIS A 24 -12.51 -16.43 -14.19
N LYS A 25 -13.19 -17.56 -13.95
CA LYS A 25 -13.84 -18.38 -14.98
C LYS A 25 -14.71 -17.58 -15.95
N MET A 26 -15.60 -16.72 -15.43
CA MET A 26 -16.49 -15.93 -16.28
C MET A 26 -15.76 -14.81 -17.02
N ILE A 27 -14.74 -14.21 -16.40
CA ILE A 27 -13.90 -13.19 -17.02
C ILE A 27 -13.16 -13.78 -18.23
N PHE A 28 -12.56 -14.96 -18.07
CA PHE A 28 -11.90 -15.66 -19.17
C PHE A 28 -12.87 -16.05 -20.29
N GLU A 29 -14.09 -16.47 -19.95
CA GLU A 29 -15.10 -16.76 -20.97
C GLU A 29 -15.46 -15.50 -21.80
N TRP A 30 -15.58 -14.34 -21.16
CA TRP A 30 -15.82 -13.07 -21.88
C TRP A 30 -14.64 -12.66 -22.76
N ILE A 31 -13.41 -12.88 -22.30
CA ILE A 31 -12.20 -12.64 -23.09
C ILE A 31 -12.16 -13.58 -24.31
N LYS A 32 -12.40 -14.89 -24.10
CA LYS A 32 -12.43 -15.89 -25.18
C LYS A 32 -13.48 -15.57 -26.26
N GLN A 33 -14.63 -15.07 -25.83
CA GLN A 33 -15.72 -14.66 -26.72
C GLN A 33 -15.47 -13.30 -27.40
N GLY A 34 -14.36 -12.61 -27.10
CA GLY A 34 -14.04 -11.29 -27.63
C GLY A 34 -14.98 -10.18 -27.15
N LYS A 35 -15.67 -10.39 -26.02
CA LYS A 35 -16.63 -9.41 -25.45
C LYS A 35 -15.96 -8.24 -24.76
N VAL A 36 -14.70 -8.42 -24.36
CA VAL A 36 -13.89 -7.41 -23.68
C VAL A 36 -12.51 -7.35 -24.34
N ALA A 37 -11.94 -6.15 -24.41
CA ALA A 37 -10.62 -5.90 -25.00
C ALA A 37 -9.55 -5.53 -23.96
N GLY A 38 -9.94 -5.40 -22.70
CA GLY A 38 -9.03 -5.09 -21.60
C GLY A 38 -9.69 -5.28 -20.24
N LEU A 39 -8.89 -5.27 -19.18
CA LEU A 39 -9.31 -5.34 -17.79
C LEU A 39 -8.86 -4.10 -17.01
N ARG A 40 -9.67 -3.67 -16.06
CA ARG A 40 -9.27 -2.76 -14.98
C ARG A 40 -9.35 -3.53 -13.69
N LEU A 41 -8.22 -3.68 -13.00
CA LEU A 41 -8.08 -4.45 -11.78
C LEU A 41 -8.26 -3.51 -10.58
N ASP A 42 -9.23 -3.85 -9.74
CA ASP A 42 -9.55 -3.13 -8.52
C ASP A 42 -8.58 -3.50 -7.39
N HIS A 43 -8.13 -2.51 -6.63
CA HIS A 43 -7.38 -2.69 -5.39
C HIS A 43 -6.26 -3.77 -5.40
N PRO A 44 -5.31 -3.73 -6.35
CA PRO A 44 -4.17 -4.65 -6.41
C PRO A 44 -3.29 -4.62 -5.16
N ASP A 45 -3.21 -3.47 -4.46
CA ASP A 45 -2.45 -3.34 -3.22
C ASP A 45 -3.06 -4.13 -2.06
N GLY A 46 -4.29 -4.63 -2.22
CA GLY A 46 -4.90 -5.60 -1.33
C GLY A 46 -4.46 -7.04 -1.60
N LEU A 47 -3.70 -7.35 -2.65
CA LEU A 47 -3.26 -8.72 -2.93
C LEU A 47 -2.06 -9.11 -2.06
N LYS A 48 -1.90 -10.41 -1.80
CA LYS A 48 -0.73 -10.92 -1.10
C LYS A 48 0.54 -10.71 -1.94
N ASP A 49 0.47 -11.11 -3.21
CA ASP A 49 1.54 -11.00 -4.20
C ASP A 49 0.96 -10.49 -5.53
N PRO A 50 0.89 -9.16 -5.74
CA PRO A 50 0.32 -8.58 -6.95
C PRO A 50 1.11 -8.92 -8.22
N GLN A 51 2.45 -8.99 -8.13
CA GLN A 51 3.31 -9.33 -9.28
C GLN A 51 3.01 -10.74 -9.80
N GLN A 52 2.94 -11.72 -8.89
CA GLN A 52 2.56 -13.09 -9.24
C GLN A 52 1.18 -13.11 -9.90
N TYR A 53 0.21 -12.40 -9.33
CA TYR A 53 -1.14 -12.33 -9.86
C TYR A 53 -1.19 -11.77 -11.29
N PHE A 54 -0.51 -10.66 -11.59
CA PHE A 54 -0.49 -10.09 -12.94
C PHE A 54 0.19 -11.00 -13.96
N THR A 55 1.32 -11.60 -13.57
CA THR A 55 2.03 -12.57 -14.41
C THR A 55 1.14 -13.77 -14.74
N ARG A 56 0.45 -14.31 -13.72
CA ARG A 56 -0.48 -15.42 -13.87
C ARG A 56 -1.68 -15.05 -14.76
N LEU A 57 -2.22 -13.85 -14.59
CA LEU A 57 -3.32 -13.31 -15.39
C LEU A 57 -2.95 -13.23 -16.87
N GLN A 58 -1.82 -12.59 -17.19
CA GLN A 58 -1.36 -12.47 -18.59
C GLN A 58 -1.07 -13.84 -19.21
N ASN A 59 -0.43 -14.76 -18.47
CA ASN A 59 -0.18 -16.11 -18.96
C ASN A 59 -1.47 -16.89 -19.25
N SER A 60 -2.46 -16.77 -18.36
CA SER A 60 -3.78 -17.40 -18.52
C SER A 60 -4.48 -16.88 -19.79
N ILE A 61 -4.50 -15.56 -19.96
CA ILE A 61 -5.14 -14.91 -21.13
C ILE A 61 -4.40 -15.25 -22.42
N SER A 62 -3.06 -15.20 -22.40
CA SER A 62 -2.23 -15.59 -23.56
C SER A 62 -2.53 -17.02 -24.00
N THR A 63 -2.60 -17.96 -23.05
CA THR A 63 -2.94 -19.36 -23.35
C THR A 63 -4.34 -19.47 -23.98
N LEU A 64 -5.31 -18.74 -23.42
CA LEU A 64 -6.70 -18.72 -23.89
C LEU A 64 -6.85 -18.18 -25.33
N LEU A 65 -6.06 -17.16 -25.67
CA LEU A 65 -6.13 -16.46 -26.96
C LEU A 65 -5.29 -17.12 -28.06
N GLN A 66 -4.20 -17.81 -27.69
CA GLN A 66 -3.41 -18.62 -28.63
C GLN A 66 -4.23 -19.74 -29.27
N ASP A 67 -5.23 -20.28 -28.55
CA ASP A 67 -6.16 -21.29 -29.07
C ASP A 67 -7.21 -20.72 -30.05
N THR A 68 -7.43 -19.41 -30.07
CA THR A 68 -8.57 -18.79 -30.77
C THR A 68 -8.19 -17.88 -31.92
N THR A 69 -7.00 -17.28 -31.92
CA THR A 69 -6.63 -16.30 -32.94
C THR A 69 -5.18 -16.47 -33.36
N GLY A 70 -4.94 -16.91 -34.59
CA GLY A 70 -3.60 -16.92 -35.21
C GLY A 70 -3.03 -15.53 -35.48
N SER A 71 -3.37 -14.52 -34.68
CA SER A 71 -3.02 -13.11 -34.86
C SER A 71 -2.05 -12.60 -33.78
N ASP A 72 -1.01 -11.91 -34.24
CA ASP A 72 0.01 -11.16 -33.48
C ASP A 72 0.50 -11.80 -32.18
N LYS A 73 1.42 -12.76 -32.36
CA LYS A 73 2.37 -13.19 -31.33
C LYS A 73 3.07 -11.95 -30.73
N GLY A 74 2.65 -11.51 -29.55
CA GLY A 74 3.46 -10.60 -28.72
C GLY A 74 2.77 -9.41 -28.07
N LYS A 75 1.47 -9.17 -28.24
CA LYS A 75 0.77 -8.14 -27.46
C LYS A 75 0.08 -8.75 -26.23
N SER A 76 0.49 -8.30 -25.04
CA SER A 76 -0.21 -8.58 -23.79
C SER A 76 -1.65 -8.07 -23.86
N PHE A 77 -2.56 -8.71 -23.13
CA PHE A 77 -3.92 -8.21 -23.01
C PHE A 77 -3.90 -6.88 -22.26
N TYR A 78 -4.70 -5.89 -22.69
CA TYR A 78 -4.67 -4.57 -22.09
C TYR A 78 -5.18 -4.60 -20.65
N VAL A 79 -4.35 -4.28 -19.68
CA VAL A 79 -4.67 -4.37 -18.25
C VAL A 79 -4.25 -3.08 -17.54
N LEU A 80 -5.21 -2.42 -16.90
CA LEU A 80 -4.94 -1.29 -16.00
C LEU A 80 -5.15 -1.70 -14.54
N VAL A 81 -4.42 -1.05 -13.65
CA VAL A 81 -4.55 -1.27 -12.20
C VAL A 81 -4.99 -0.01 -11.47
N GLU A 82 -5.91 -0.14 -10.52
CA GLU A 82 -6.22 0.94 -9.58
C GLU A 82 -5.13 1.02 -8.50
N LYS A 83 -4.03 1.70 -8.82
CA LYS A 83 -2.96 1.97 -7.86
C LYS A 83 -2.83 3.47 -7.64
N ILE A 84 -2.73 3.87 -6.38
CA ILE A 84 -2.38 5.23 -6.01
C ILE A 84 -0.85 5.30 -5.93
N LEU A 85 -0.25 6.23 -6.68
CA LEU A 85 1.17 6.53 -6.64
C LEU A 85 1.37 7.80 -5.84
N GLU A 86 2.23 7.72 -4.83
CA GLU A 86 2.70 8.90 -4.10
C GLU A 86 3.68 9.71 -4.95
N LYS A 87 3.96 10.94 -4.51
CA LYS A 87 4.85 11.84 -5.27
C LYS A 87 6.24 11.23 -5.41
N GLY A 88 6.65 10.95 -6.66
CA GLY A 88 7.95 10.37 -6.97
C GLY A 88 7.99 8.84 -6.87
N GLU A 89 6.85 8.20 -6.57
CA GLU A 89 6.68 6.76 -6.68
C GLU A 89 6.38 6.38 -8.13
N GLU A 90 6.99 5.30 -8.61
CA GLU A 90 6.73 4.74 -9.93
C GLU A 90 6.00 3.38 -9.80
N LEU A 91 5.24 3.03 -10.84
CA LEU A 91 4.67 1.69 -10.93
C LEU A 91 5.81 0.67 -11.11
N PRO A 92 5.83 -0.47 -10.38
CA PRO A 92 6.88 -1.47 -10.56
C PRO A 92 6.98 -1.93 -12.01
N ASN A 93 8.18 -1.84 -12.59
CA ASN A 93 8.43 -2.07 -14.02
C ASN A 93 8.23 -3.53 -14.46
N ASP A 94 8.23 -4.45 -13.50
CA ASP A 94 8.04 -5.88 -13.70
C ASP A 94 6.58 -6.32 -13.55
N TRP A 95 5.66 -5.40 -13.28
CA TRP A 95 4.24 -5.69 -13.31
C TRP A 95 3.75 -5.85 -14.76
N ALA A 96 3.13 -6.98 -15.04
CA ALA A 96 2.62 -7.32 -16.37
C ALA A 96 1.28 -6.60 -16.69
N VAL A 97 1.29 -5.27 -16.57
CA VAL A 97 0.13 -4.36 -16.73
C VAL A 97 0.55 -3.13 -17.56
N ASP A 98 -0.42 -2.47 -18.19
CA ASP A 98 -0.19 -1.33 -19.10
C ASP A 98 -0.16 0.03 -18.39
N GLY A 99 -0.54 0.09 -17.11
CA GLY A 99 -0.48 1.30 -16.32
C GLY A 99 -1.51 1.39 -15.20
N THR A 100 -1.65 2.58 -14.63
CA THR A 100 -2.63 2.86 -13.57
C THR A 100 -3.97 3.35 -14.15
N THR A 101 -4.98 3.55 -13.29
CA THR A 101 -6.22 4.24 -13.67
C THR A 101 -6.07 5.76 -13.80
N GLY A 102 -4.87 6.34 -13.61
CA GLY A 102 -4.55 7.72 -13.98
C GLY A 102 -4.68 8.79 -12.87
N TYR A 103 -4.71 8.41 -11.59
CA TYR A 103 -4.76 9.38 -10.47
C TYR A 103 -3.52 10.26 -10.39
N ASP A 104 -2.36 9.71 -10.74
CA ASP A 104 -1.08 10.40 -10.92
C ASP A 104 -1.19 11.50 -11.98
N PHE A 105 -1.70 11.19 -13.17
CA PHE A 105 -1.93 12.17 -14.22
C PHE A 105 -2.96 13.22 -13.79
N MET A 106 -4.06 12.80 -13.15
CA MET A 106 -5.11 13.69 -12.65
C MET A 106 -4.54 14.73 -11.68
N ASN A 107 -3.72 14.30 -10.71
CA ASN A 107 -3.10 15.19 -9.73
C ASN A 107 -2.08 16.15 -10.38
N MET A 108 -1.27 15.65 -11.33
CA MET A 108 -0.33 16.47 -12.09
C MET A 108 -1.08 17.55 -12.89
N LEU A 109 -2.11 17.17 -13.64
CA LEU A 109 -2.91 18.09 -14.46
C LEU A 109 -3.64 19.12 -13.59
N ASN A 110 -4.23 18.69 -12.47
CA ASN A 110 -4.87 19.60 -11.52
C ASN A 110 -3.88 20.65 -10.99
N GLY A 111 -2.62 20.26 -10.75
CA GLY A 111 -1.55 21.16 -10.32
C GLY A 111 -1.31 22.35 -11.27
N VAL A 112 -1.56 22.19 -12.57
CA VAL A 112 -1.42 23.27 -13.58
C VAL A 112 -2.39 24.42 -13.33
N PHE A 113 -3.57 24.13 -12.77
CA PHE A 113 -4.60 25.13 -12.48
C PHE A 113 -4.43 25.81 -11.12
N VAL A 114 -3.45 25.38 -10.31
CA VAL A 114 -3.19 25.94 -8.98
C VAL A 114 -2.18 27.09 -9.07
N ALA A 115 -2.61 28.31 -8.71
CA ALA A 115 -1.73 29.48 -8.64
C ALA A 115 -0.81 29.43 -7.40
N THR A 116 0.27 28.65 -7.47
CA THR A 116 1.20 28.38 -6.36
C THR A 116 1.82 29.64 -5.74
N LYS A 117 1.95 30.74 -6.51
CA LYS A 117 2.41 32.06 -6.00
C LYS A 117 1.55 32.64 -4.87
N HIS A 118 0.33 32.15 -4.67
CA HIS A 118 -0.59 32.59 -3.61
C HIS A 118 -0.70 31.59 -2.44
N TYR A 119 0.17 30.57 -2.39
CA TYR A 119 0.15 29.54 -1.35
C TYR A 119 0.14 30.13 0.06
N ASP A 120 1.08 31.02 0.39
CA ASP A 120 1.19 31.59 1.74
C ASP A 120 -0.02 32.44 2.12
N VAL A 121 -0.58 33.19 1.17
CA VAL A 121 -1.78 34.00 1.39
C VAL A 121 -2.99 33.10 1.69
N MET A 122 -3.19 32.05 0.88
CA MET A 122 -4.27 31.10 1.09
C MET A 122 -4.12 30.34 2.42
N LYS A 123 -2.89 29.92 2.75
CA LYS A 123 -2.56 29.28 4.03
C LYS A 123 -2.89 30.19 5.21
N GLN A 124 -2.52 31.47 5.16
CA GLN A 124 -2.84 32.44 6.21
C GLN A 124 -4.35 32.70 6.35
N ILE A 125 -5.07 32.82 5.25
CA ILE A 125 -6.54 32.98 5.27
C ILE A 125 -7.18 31.78 5.95
N TYR A 126 -6.81 30.56 5.54
CA TYR A 126 -7.34 29.34 6.12
C TYR A 126 -6.98 29.20 7.61
N GLN A 127 -5.73 29.50 7.96
CA GLN A 127 -5.23 29.48 9.33
C GLN A 127 -6.03 30.43 10.26
N LYS A 128 -6.30 31.65 9.80
CA LYS A 128 -7.14 32.61 10.53
C LYS A 128 -8.57 32.10 10.68
N PHE A 129 -9.16 31.58 9.61
CA PHE A 129 -10.52 31.06 9.64
C PHE A 129 -10.69 29.95 10.69
N ILE A 130 -9.81 28.95 10.71
CA ILE A 130 -9.92 27.84 11.68
C ILE A 130 -9.60 28.26 13.12
N GLN A 131 -8.75 29.27 13.33
CA GLN A 131 -8.46 29.82 14.66
C GLN A 131 -9.68 30.53 15.25
N THR A 132 -10.50 31.21 14.43
CA THR A 132 -11.72 31.84 14.94
C THR A 132 -12.80 30.85 15.39
N GLN A 133 -12.69 29.58 14.99
CA GLN A 133 -13.68 28.54 15.31
C GLN A 133 -13.30 27.65 16.51
N LYS A 134 -12.09 27.76 17.07
CA LYS A 134 -11.67 26.97 18.23
C LYS A 134 -11.01 27.84 19.30
N THR A 135 -11.12 27.40 20.56
CA THR A 135 -10.52 28.07 21.73
C THR A 135 -9.00 27.89 21.81
N ASP A 136 -8.46 26.87 21.16
CA ASP A 136 -7.02 26.56 21.16
C ASP A 136 -6.34 27.01 19.86
N ALA A 137 -5.09 27.46 19.97
CA ALA A 137 -4.27 27.83 18.81
C ALA A 137 -3.95 26.59 17.94
N ILE A 138 -4.76 26.37 16.89
CA ILE A 138 -4.46 25.36 15.88
C ILE A 138 -3.30 25.86 15.01
N THR A 139 -2.27 25.05 14.80
CA THR A 139 -1.24 25.30 13.78
C THR A 139 -1.44 24.33 12.61
N LEU A 140 -1.40 24.84 11.38
CA LEU A 140 -1.46 24.02 10.16
C LEU A 140 -0.13 23.31 9.92
N ASP A 141 -0.01 22.11 10.48
CA ASP A 141 1.06 21.15 10.22
C ASP A 141 0.45 19.88 9.61
N PHE A 142 0.51 19.77 8.28
CA PHE A 142 -0.05 18.63 7.55
C PHE A 142 0.68 17.31 7.88
N PRO A 143 2.02 17.24 7.91
CA PRO A 143 2.73 16.05 8.39
C PRO A 143 2.25 15.55 9.77
N GLN A 144 2.10 16.46 10.73
CA GLN A 144 1.59 16.08 12.05
C GLN A 144 0.13 15.61 12.00
N LEU A 145 -0.73 16.28 11.23
CA LEU A 145 -2.12 15.88 11.04
C LEU A 145 -2.22 14.50 10.40
N LEU A 146 -1.44 14.23 9.35
CA LEU A 146 -1.40 12.95 8.65
C LEU A 146 -0.98 11.82 9.61
N TYR A 147 0.10 12.03 10.37
CA TYR A 147 0.54 11.09 11.41
C TYR A 147 -0.58 10.80 12.42
N SER A 148 -1.20 11.85 12.96
CA SER A 148 -2.30 11.70 13.94
C SER A 148 -3.51 10.97 13.35
N CYS A 149 -3.88 11.25 12.10
CA CYS A 149 -4.97 10.56 11.40
C CYS A 149 -4.64 9.08 11.12
N LYS A 150 -3.41 8.76 10.68
CA LYS A 150 -2.99 7.37 10.49
C LYS A 150 -3.07 6.58 11.79
N LYS A 151 -2.56 7.13 12.90
CA LYS A 151 -2.69 6.50 14.23
C LYS A 151 -4.15 6.32 14.67
N LEU A 152 -5.00 7.31 14.40
CA LEU A 152 -6.42 7.22 14.72
C LEU A 152 -7.08 6.05 13.99
N ILE A 153 -6.86 5.92 12.67
CA ILE A 153 -7.41 4.81 11.87
C ILE A 153 -6.86 3.46 12.33
N LEU A 154 -5.56 3.36 12.62
CA LEU A 154 -4.94 2.12 13.10
C LEU A 154 -5.58 1.61 14.40
N THR A 155 -5.93 2.52 15.30
CA THR A 155 -6.48 2.17 16.63
C THR A 155 -8.00 2.07 16.66
N MET A 156 -8.71 2.75 15.76
CA MET A 156 -10.18 2.74 15.72
C MET A 156 -10.76 1.71 14.73
N SER A 157 -10.20 1.63 13.53
CA SER A 157 -10.79 0.83 12.42
C SER A 157 -9.99 -0.43 12.09
N LEU A 158 -8.66 -0.39 12.26
CA LEU A 158 -7.73 -1.45 11.84
C LEU A 158 -7.03 -2.16 13.01
N GLU A 159 -7.60 -2.05 14.22
CA GLU A 159 -7.03 -2.61 15.44
C GLU A 159 -6.85 -4.13 15.37
N SER A 160 -7.77 -4.84 14.71
CA SER A 160 -7.69 -6.29 14.50
C SER A 160 -6.53 -6.69 13.58
N GLU A 161 -6.35 -5.96 12.48
CA GLU A 161 -5.28 -6.19 11.51
C GLU A 161 -3.92 -5.88 12.15
N LEU A 162 -3.83 -4.76 12.88
CA LEU A 162 -2.63 -4.40 13.65
C LEU A 162 -2.28 -5.45 14.71
N THR A 163 -3.28 -5.95 15.44
CA THR A 163 -3.08 -7.02 16.44
C THR A 163 -2.54 -8.30 15.78
N THR A 164 -3.09 -8.67 14.62
CA THR A 164 -2.64 -9.85 13.86
C THR A 164 -1.18 -9.71 13.42
N LEU A 165 -0.78 -8.53 12.92
CA LEU A 165 0.61 -8.27 12.55
C LEU A 165 1.53 -8.22 13.78
N THR A 166 1.05 -7.68 14.89
CA THR A 166 1.78 -7.66 16.16
C THR A 166 2.02 -9.07 16.68
N ASP A 167 1.03 -9.98 16.59
CA ASP A 167 1.20 -11.38 16.96
C ASP A 167 2.31 -12.05 16.14
N ALA A 168 2.33 -11.81 14.82
CA ALA A 168 3.39 -12.32 13.95
C ALA A 168 4.77 -11.78 14.37
N LEU A 169 4.90 -10.46 14.55
CA LEU A 169 6.14 -9.80 14.96
C LEU A 169 6.63 -10.28 16.33
N TYR A 170 5.72 -10.38 17.30
CA TYR A 170 6.01 -10.84 18.65
C TYR A 170 6.52 -12.29 18.65
N ASN A 171 5.92 -13.17 17.83
CA ASN A 171 6.38 -14.55 17.68
C ASN A 171 7.77 -14.65 17.04
N ILE A 172 8.14 -13.72 16.14
CA ILE A 172 9.51 -13.60 15.62
C ILE A 172 10.45 -13.15 16.74
N CYS A 173 10.08 -12.10 17.49
CA CYS A 173 10.87 -11.59 18.61
C CYS A 173 11.16 -12.66 19.66
N LYS A 174 10.18 -13.52 19.99
CA LYS A 174 10.36 -14.62 20.95
C LYS A 174 11.35 -15.69 20.53
N LYS A 175 11.70 -15.77 19.24
CA LYS A 175 12.72 -16.68 18.71
C LYS A 175 14.10 -16.02 18.63
N SER A 176 14.18 -14.69 18.77
CA SER A 176 15.43 -13.94 18.78
C SER A 176 15.99 -13.85 20.19
N MET A 177 17.28 -14.17 20.37
CA MET A 177 17.97 -13.96 21.65
C MET A 177 18.04 -12.48 22.06
N GLN A 178 18.04 -11.56 21.10
CA GLN A 178 18.17 -10.12 21.35
C GLN A 178 16.83 -9.48 21.73
N PHE A 179 15.72 -9.99 21.20
CA PHE A 179 14.40 -9.36 21.31
C PHE A 179 13.40 -10.15 22.14
N SER A 180 13.82 -11.25 22.77
CA SER A 180 12.92 -12.17 23.51
C SER A 180 12.20 -11.51 24.68
N GLU A 181 12.79 -10.49 25.30
CA GLU A 181 12.22 -9.77 26.45
C GLU A 181 11.19 -8.70 26.05
N LEU A 182 11.08 -8.38 24.74
CA LEU A 182 10.06 -7.45 24.28
C LEU A 182 8.67 -8.00 24.58
N THR A 183 7.81 -7.11 25.09
CA THR A 183 6.41 -7.40 25.35
C THR A 183 5.58 -7.23 24.09
N PHE A 184 4.42 -7.89 24.03
CA PHE A 184 3.45 -7.71 22.94
C PHE A 184 3.10 -6.22 22.73
N ARG A 185 2.90 -5.48 23.83
CA ARG A 185 2.59 -4.05 23.81
C ARG A 185 3.72 -3.21 23.18
N GLN A 186 4.98 -3.57 23.45
CA GLN A 186 6.14 -2.90 22.86
C GLN A 186 6.23 -3.16 21.35
N CYS A 187 6.04 -4.41 20.91
CA CYS A 187 5.96 -4.73 19.48
C CYS A 187 4.82 -3.98 18.79
N LYS A 188 3.65 -3.91 19.43
CA LYS A 188 2.49 -3.18 18.90
C LYS A 188 2.80 -1.70 18.70
N LEU A 189 3.37 -1.07 19.73
CA LEU A 189 3.71 0.34 19.70
C LEU A 189 4.76 0.65 18.62
N ALA A 190 5.79 -0.18 18.49
CA ALA A 190 6.80 -0.03 17.45
C ALA A 190 6.17 -0.08 16.05
N LEU A 191 5.28 -1.06 15.82
CA LEU A 191 4.60 -1.25 14.55
C LEU A 191 3.62 -0.10 14.24
N GLU A 192 2.89 0.41 15.24
CA GLU A 192 2.03 1.58 15.09
C GLU A 192 2.80 2.82 14.63
N GLU A 193 3.94 3.10 15.27
CA GLU A 193 4.77 4.26 14.92
C GLU A 193 5.37 4.11 13.52
N TYR A 194 5.88 2.92 13.19
CA TYR A 194 6.40 2.63 11.86
C TYR A 194 5.36 2.83 10.75
N ILE A 195 4.16 2.23 10.90
CA ILE A 195 3.10 2.35 9.88
C ILE A 195 2.63 3.81 9.75
N ALA A 196 2.59 4.57 10.85
CA ALA A 196 2.19 5.98 10.83
C ALA A 196 3.14 6.86 10.01
N PHE A 197 4.42 6.50 9.91
CA PHE A 197 5.41 7.22 9.09
C PHE A 197 5.62 6.65 7.69
N PHE A 198 5.02 5.50 7.37
CA PHE A 198 5.26 4.85 6.09
C PHE A 198 4.82 5.73 4.90
N PRO A 199 5.70 6.02 3.92
CA PRO A 199 5.48 7.10 2.96
C PRO A 199 4.61 6.72 1.77
N VAL A 200 4.45 5.41 1.49
CA VAL A 200 3.68 4.87 0.36
C VAL A 200 2.59 3.92 0.86
N TYR A 201 1.72 3.46 -0.05
CA TYR A 201 0.64 2.55 0.31
C TYR A 201 1.14 1.20 0.84
N ARG A 202 2.20 0.66 0.23
CA ARG A 202 2.88 -0.57 0.67
C ARG A 202 4.18 -0.80 -0.12
N THR A 203 4.99 -1.75 0.35
CA THR A 203 6.07 -2.39 -0.42
C THR A 203 5.58 -3.69 -1.09
N TYR A 204 6.40 -4.24 -1.98
CA TYR A 204 6.09 -5.38 -2.83
C TYR A 204 7.06 -6.55 -2.65
N LEU A 205 7.68 -6.65 -1.46
CA LEU A 205 8.42 -7.83 -1.01
C LEU A 205 7.58 -9.10 -1.19
N SER A 206 8.18 -10.12 -1.79
CA SER A 206 7.52 -11.40 -2.05
C SER A 206 8.51 -12.56 -1.86
N PRO A 207 8.04 -13.82 -1.77
CA PRO A 207 8.95 -14.96 -1.74
C PRO A 207 9.84 -15.08 -2.99
N SER A 208 9.44 -14.48 -4.12
CA SER A 208 10.27 -14.43 -5.34
C SER A 208 11.22 -13.23 -5.38
N HIS A 209 10.95 -12.19 -4.57
CA HIS A 209 11.80 -11.01 -4.37
C HIS A 209 12.06 -10.86 -2.87
N GLU A 210 12.92 -11.74 -2.34
CA GLU A 210 13.16 -11.88 -0.90
C GLU A 210 13.86 -10.66 -0.28
N LEU A 211 14.50 -9.81 -1.10
CA LEU A 211 15.17 -8.60 -0.65
C LEU A 211 14.51 -7.35 -1.23
N PRO A 212 14.35 -6.29 -0.42
CA PRO A 212 13.83 -5.02 -0.89
C PRO A 212 14.78 -4.42 -1.93
N ASN A 213 14.23 -3.77 -2.94
CA ASN A 213 15.05 -2.91 -3.79
C ASN A 213 15.48 -1.64 -3.02
N ASP A 214 16.43 -0.88 -3.57
CA ASP A 214 16.98 0.32 -2.92
C ASP A 214 15.90 1.35 -2.52
N THR A 215 14.83 1.47 -3.32
CA THR A 215 13.73 2.41 -3.02
C THR A 215 12.89 1.90 -1.85
N GLU A 216 12.53 0.62 -1.84
CA GLU A 216 11.79 -0.01 -0.75
C GLU A 216 12.58 0.01 0.55
N LEU A 217 13.87 -0.33 0.49
CA LEU A 217 14.77 -0.29 1.64
C LEU A 217 14.85 1.13 2.21
N HIS A 218 15.03 2.14 1.34
CA HIS A 218 15.03 3.54 1.78
C HIS A 218 13.71 3.95 2.43
N GLN A 219 12.56 3.50 1.91
CA GLN A 219 11.24 3.77 2.50
C GLN A 219 11.10 3.13 3.89
N ILE A 220 11.55 1.88 4.06
CA ILE A 220 11.54 1.15 5.34
C ILE A 220 12.44 1.88 6.36
N GLU A 221 13.71 2.08 6.03
CA GLU A 221 14.69 2.70 6.93
C GLU A 221 14.30 4.12 7.32
N SER A 222 13.86 4.95 6.36
CA SER A 222 13.46 6.33 6.64
C SER A 222 12.21 6.39 7.53
N SER A 223 11.26 5.45 7.37
CA SER A 223 10.08 5.36 8.23
C SER A 223 10.45 4.99 9.66
N ILE A 224 11.36 4.03 9.84
CA ILE A 224 11.86 3.64 11.18
C ILE A 224 12.63 4.80 11.82
N ALA A 225 13.47 5.50 11.06
CA ALA A 225 14.22 6.65 11.56
C ALA A 225 13.30 7.80 12.00
N LEU A 226 12.26 8.12 11.23
CA LEU A 226 11.26 9.13 11.59
C LEU A 226 10.45 8.71 12.83
N ALA A 227 10.04 7.45 12.90
CA ALA A 227 9.36 6.87 14.07
C ALA A 227 10.22 6.98 15.33
N ARG A 228 11.52 6.68 15.23
CA ARG A 228 12.52 6.83 16.30
C ARG A 228 12.68 8.28 16.73
N GLN A 229 12.83 9.19 15.77
CA GLN A 229 13.00 10.62 16.04
C GLN A 229 11.76 11.23 16.72
N LYS A 230 10.56 10.80 16.31
CA LYS A 230 9.30 11.29 16.87
C LYS A 230 9.09 10.86 18.33
N ASN A 231 9.67 9.73 18.73
CA ASN A 231 9.40 9.08 20.00
C ASN A 231 10.67 8.86 20.84
N PRO A 232 11.39 9.93 21.24
CA PRO A 232 12.67 9.82 21.95
C PRO A 232 12.56 9.24 23.37
N ALA A 233 11.34 9.14 23.91
CA ALA A 233 11.07 8.52 25.21
C ALA A 233 10.90 6.99 25.14
N LEU A 234 10.78 6.42 23.94
CA LEU A 234 10.71 4.97 23.75
C LEU A 234 12.10 4.36 23.72
N ASP A 235 12.18 3.09 24.14
CA ASP A 235 13.43 2.35 24.13
C ASP A 235 13.93 2.15 22.67
N PRO A 236 15.16 2.55 22.32
CA PRO A 236 15.72 2.37 20.97
C PRO A 236 15.64 0.94 20.45
N ILE A 237 15.67 -0.06 21.34
CA ILE A 237 15.57 -1.47 20.97
C ILE A 237 14.30 -1.80 20.17
N LEU A 238 13.24 -1.00 20.32
CA LEU A 238 11.99 -1.18 19.56
C LEU A 238 12.20 -0.92 18.08
N PHE A 239 13.04 0.05 17.74
CA PHE A 239 13.32 0.43 16.36
C PHE A 239 14.46 -0.43 15.78
N ASP A 240 15.47 -0.76 16.59
CA ASP A 240 16.52 -1.72 16.21
C ASP A 240 15.92 -3.11 15.88
N MET A 241 14.87 -3.50 16.60
CA MET A 241 14.11 -4.72 16.32
C MET A 241 13.42 -4.68 14.95
N LEU A 242 12.82 -3.54 14.58
CA LEU A 242 12.19 -3.39 13.27
C LEU A 242 13.23 -3.41 12.15
N GLU A 243 14.36 -2.70 12.31
CA GLU A 243 15.48 -2.70 11.35
C GLU A 243 16.10 -4.09 11.15
N SER A 244 16.05 -4.95 12.18
CA SER A 244 16.57 -6.32 12.08
C SER A 244 15.61 -7.30 11.40
N ILE A 245 14.31 -7.01 11.36
CA ILE A 245 13.27 -7.95 10.92
C ILE A 245 12.72 -7.59 9.54
N LEU A 246 12.55 -6.28 9.26
CA LEU A 246 12.01 -5.75 8.02
C LEU A 246 13.12 -5.50 7.00
#